data_AF-A0A8H7S3R8-F1
#
_entry.id   AF-A0A8H7S3R8-F1
#
_cell.length_a   1.000
_cell.length_b   1.000
_cell.length_c   1.000
_cell.angle_alpha   90.00
_cell.angle_beta   90.00
_cell.angle_gamma   90.00
#
_symmetry.space_group_name_H-M   'P 1'
#
loop_
_entity.id
_entity.type
_entity.pdbx_description
1 polymer ?
#
loop_
_entity_poly.entity_id
_entity_poly.type
_entity_poly.pdbx_seq_one_letter_code
_entity_poly.pdbx_strand_id
1 'polypeptide(L)'
;NNTNNNNTGGYRPLNVRDALTYLDQVKVQFSAHPDVYNQFLDIMKDFKSQAIDTPGVIERVSILFNGHPELISGFNTFLPPGYRIECSSDPNEPDIIKVTTPSGITHKRTSRPAGNTPNTVVPPPPPPSMQQQRREQE
;
A
#
# COMPACT_ATOMS: atom_id res chain seq x y z
N ASN A 1 -12.26 -17.72 37.13
CA ASN A 1 -13.06 -16.52 36.77
C ASN A 1 -12.22 -15.27 37.06
N ASN A 2 -11.96 -14.34 36.16
CA ASN A 2 -12.29 -14.19 34.74
C ASN A 2 -11.34 -13.11 34.14
N THR A 3 -10.97 -13.32 32.89
CA THR A 3 -10.12 -12.58 31.95
C THR A 3 -10.41 -11.07 31.80
N ASN A 4 -9.39 -10.24 31.59
CA ASN A 4 -9.52 -9.04 30.73
C ASN A 4 -8.23 -8.71 29.97
N ASN A 5 -8.24 -9.15 28.72
CA ASN A 5 -7.23 -8.99 27.69
C ASN A 5 -7.55 -7.67 26.95
N ASN A 6 -6.76 -6.62 27.14
CA ASN A 6 -6.85 -5.43 26.28
C ASN A 6 -5.89 -5.60 25.09
N ASN A 7 -6.30 -6.46 24.16
CA ASN A 7 -5.79 -6.48 22.80
C ASN A 7 -6.79 -5.71 21.94
N THR A 8 -6.69 -4.38 21.94
CA THR A 8 -7.38 -3.54 20.97
C THR A 8 -6.35 -3.10 19.93
N GLY A 9 -6.25 -3.85 18.84
CA GLY A 9 -5.61 -3.45 17.58
C GLY A 9 -6.39 -2.31 16.91
N GLY A 10 -6.62 -1.24 17.67
CA GLY A 10 -7.41 -0.10 17.30
C GLY A 10 -6.73 0.70 16.20
N TYR A 11 -7.50 1.00 15.16
CA TYR A 11 -7.27 2.12 14.25
C TYR A 11 -6.60 3.26 15.01
N ARG A 12 -5.29 3.46 14.82
CA ARG A 12 -4.67 4.69 15.28
C ARG A 12 -5.41 5.79 14.53
N PRO A 13 -6.09 6.72 15.23
CA PRO A 13 -6.69 7.85 14.53
C PRO A 13 -5.57 8.49 13.73
N LEU A 14 -5.78 8.64 12.42
CA LEU A 14 -4.84 9.31 11.53
C LEU A 14 -4.50 10.64 12.17
N ASN A 15 -3.31 10.76 12.73
CA ASN A 15 -2.92 11.95 13.44
C ASN A 15 -2.78 13.04 12.39
N VAL A 16 -3.61 14.09 12.49
CA VAL A 16 -3.56 15.25 11.57
C VAL A 16 -2.13 15.80 11.48
N ARG A 17 -1.35 15.66 12.55
CA ARG A 17 0.06 16.01 12.60
C ARG A 17 0.92 15.20 11.60
N ASP A 18 0.69 13.90 11.45
CA ASP A 18 1.37 13.06 10.44
C ASP A 18 0.94 13.44 9.03
N ALA A 19 -0.33 13.82 8.83
CA ALA A 19 -0.83 14.34 7.55
C ALA A 19 -0.11 15.63 7.12
N LEU A 20 0.06 16.57 8.05
CA LEU A 20 0.75 17.83 7.79
C LEU A 20 2.24 17.60 7.51
N THR A 21 2.89 16.71 8.27
CA THR A 21 4.29 16.34 8.03
C THR A 21 4.48 15.71 6.65
N TYR A 22 3.59 14.80 6.25
CA TYR A 22 3.66 14.17 4.93
C TYR A 22 3.45 15.17 3.79
N LEU A 23 2.49 16.08 3.93
CA LEU A 23 2.28 17.17 2.96
C LEU A 23 3.52 18.05 2.83
N ASP A 24 4.18 18.37 3.94
CA ASP A 24 5.41 19.16 3.92
C ASP A 24 6.56 18.41 3.24
N GLN A 25 6.72 17.11 3.49
CA GLN A 25 7.71 16.28 2.79
C GLN A 25 7.50 16.26 1.27
N VAL A 26 6.27 16.05 0.81
CA VAL A 26 5.94 16.11 -0.63
C VAL A 26 6.24 17.49 -1.19
N LYS A 27 5.86 18.55 -0.48
CA LYS A 27 6.10 19.94 -0.91
C LYS A 27 7.59 20.26 -0.99
N VAL A 28 8.39 19.85 0.01
CA VAL A 28 9.84 20.05 0.03
C VAL A 28 10.48 19.27 -1.12
N GLN A 29 10.12 18.00 -1.29
CA GLN A 29 10.74 17.15 -2.30
C GLN A 29 10.41 17.61 -3.74
N PHE A 30 9.19 18.09 -3.97
CA PHE A 30 8.78 18.65 -5.26
C PHE A 30 8.74 20.19 -5.24
N SER A 31 9.60 20.85 -4.46
CA SER A 31 9.64 22.33 -4.41
C SER A 31 9.91 22.96 -5.78
N ALA A 32 10.68 22.26 -6.63
CA ALA A 32 10.96 22.67 -8.01
C ALA A 32 9.82 22.35 -9.00
N HIS A 33 8.88 21.49 -8.60
CA HIS A 33 7.79 20.99 -9.44
C HIS A 33 6.44 21.16 -8.73
N PRO A 34 5.90 22.39 -8.66
CA PRO A 34 4.62 22.65 -8.00
C PRO A 34 3.45 21.89 -8.64
N ASP A 35 3.55 21.51 -9.92
CA ASP A 35 2.55 20.69 -10.61
C ASP A 35 2.33 19.34 -9.92
N VAL A 36 3.39 18.70 -9.42
CA VAL A 36 3.30 17.41 -8.72
C VAL A 36 2.50 17.56 -7.42
N TYR A 37 2.75 18.62 -6.66
CA TYR A 37 1.99 18.92 -5.45
C TYR A 37 0.51 19.19 -5.76
N ASN A 38 0.21 19.96 -6.81
CA ASN A 38 -1.17 20.21 -7.24
C ASN A 38 -1.87 18.92 -7.70
N GLN A 39 -1.19 18.06 -8.44
CA GLN A 39 -1.72 16.79 -8.89
C GLN A 39 -1.98 15.83 -7.73
N PHE A 40 -1.13 15.84 -6.69
CA PHE A 40 -1.39 15.12 -5.44
C PHE A 40 -2.68 15.60 -4.77
N LEU A 41 -2.88 16.92 -4.68
CA LEU A 41 -4.10 17.50 -4.11
C LEU A 41 -5.35 17.13 -4.92
N ASP A 42 -5.24 17.08 -6.25
CA ASP A 42 -6.34 16.67 -7.15
C ASP A 42 -6.74 15.21 -6.89
N ILE A 43 -5.77 14.30 -6.79
CA ILE A 43 -5.99 12.90 -6.43
C ILE A 43 -6.67 12.77 -5.05
N MET A 44 -6.22 13.54 -4.07
CA MET A 44 -6.81 13.55 -2.72
C MET A 44 -8.25 14.10 -2.73
N LYS A 45 -8.55 15.03 -3.63
CA LYS A 45 -9.89 15.59 -3.82
C LYS A 45 -10.82 14.57 -4.47
N ASP A 46 -10.38 13.89 -5.52
CA ASP A 46 -11.13 12.81 -6.16
C ASP A 46 -11.46 11.68 -5.17
N PHE A 47 -10.51 11.30 -4.32
CA PHE A 47 -10.74 10.31 -3.27
C PHE A 47 -11.77 10.81 -2.23
N LYS A 48 -11.66 12.07 -1.78
CA LYS A 48 -12.65 12.67 -0.87
C LYS A 48 -14.04 12.79 -1.48
N SER A 49 -14.13 13.02 -2.79
CA SER A 49 -15.38 13.08 -3.54
C SER A 49 -15.92 11.70 -3.93
N GLN A 50 -15.27 10.59 -3.52
CA GLN A 50 -15.59 9.22 -3.96
C GLN A 50 -15.59 9.03 -5.49
N ALA A 51 -14.88 9.88 -6.22
CA ALA A 51 -14.68 9.70 -7.67
C ALA A 51 -13.74 8.53 -7.97
N ILE A 52 -12.80 8.26 -7.05
CA ILE A 52 -11.89 7.12 -7.08
C ILE A 52 -11.92 6.36 -5.75
N ASP A 53 -11.84 5.04 -5.79
CA ASP A 53 -11.74 4.19 -4.60
C ASP A 53 -10.30 4.12 -4.05
N THR A 54 -10.13 3.48 -2.89
CA THR A 54 -8.83 3.17 -2.27
C THR A 54 -7.79 2.57 -3.25
N PRO A 55 -8.10 1.55 -4.08
CA PRO A 55 -7.15 1.07 -5.09
C PRO A 55 -6.82 2.09 -6.19
N GLY A 56 -7.74 3.02 -6.50
CA GLY A 56 -7.55 4.07 -7.50
C GLY A 56 -6.66 5.20 -7.00
N VAL A 57 -6.84 5.66 -5.76
CA VAL A 57 -5.96 6.67 -5.14
C VAL A 57 -4.53 6.15 -5.01
N ILE A 58 -4.37 4.88 -4.60
CA ILE A 58 -3.06 4.21 -4.48
C ILE A 58 -2.34 4.18 -5.83
N GLU A 59 -3.04 3.82 -6.91
CA GLU A 59 -2.46 3.77 -8.26
C GLU A 59 -1.98 5.14 -8.72
N ARG A 60 -2.80 6.18 -8.54
CA ARG A 60 -2.45 7.54 -8.95
C ARG A 60 -1.27 8.10 -8.15
N VAL A 61 -1.26 7.89 -6.83
CA VAL A 61 -0.16 8.28 -5.93
C VAL A 61 1.14 7.55 -6.31
N SER A 62 1.04 6.27 -6.65
CA SER A 62 2.18 5.46 -7.05
C SER A 62 2.84 5.97 -8.33
N ILE A 63 2.06 6.37 -9.33
CA ILE A 63 2.58 6.93 -10.57
C ILE A 63 3.17 8.32 -10.31
N LEU A 64 2.49 9.13 -9.50
CA LEU A 64 2.90 10.49 -9.19
C LEU A 64 4.24 10.55 -8.45
N PHE A 65 4.47 9.62 -7.52
CA PHE A 65 5.70 9.51 -6.74
C PHE A 65 6.64 8.43 -7.24
N ASN A 66 6.53 8.04 -8.51
CA ASN A 66 7.44 7.08 -9.10
C ASN A 66 8.90 7.54 -8.95
N GLY A 67 9.78 6.63 -8.51
CA GLY A 67 11.16 6.96 -8.15
C GLY A 67 11.36 7.53 -6.74
N HIS A 68 10.28 7.77 -5.98
CA HIS A 68 10.32 8.23 -4.58
C HIS A 68 9.66 7.21 -3.63
N PRO A 69 10.33 6.09 -3.33
CA PRO A 69 9.79 5.00 -2.51
C PRO A 69 9.42 5.44 -1.09
N GLU A 70 10.13 6.43 -0.54
CA GLU A 70 9.85 6.97 0.80
C GLU A 70 8.48 7.65 0.88
N LEU A 71 8.10 8.41 -0.15
CA LEU A 71 6.79 9.06 -0.21
C LEU A 71 5.68 8.03 -0.38
N ILE A 72 5.88 7.06 -1.29
CA ILE A 72 4.93 5.96 -1.49
C ILE A 72 4.70 5.19 -0.18
N SER A 73 5.78 4.83 0.52
CA SER A 73 5.69 4.10 1.80
C SER A 73 5.06 4.94 2.90
N GLY A 74 5.32 6.25 2.93
CA GLY A 74 4.69 7.20 3.85
C GLY A 74 3.17 7.29 3.68
N PHE A 75 2.64 6.92 2.50
CA PHE A 75 1.20 6.88 2.27
C PHE A 75 0.49 5.76 3.05
N ASN A 76 1.20 4.70 3.45
CA ASN A 76 0.65 3.59 4.24
C ASN A 76 0.03 4.04 5.56
N THR A 77 0.57 5.12 6.14
CA THR A 77 0.06 5.69 7.38
C THR A 77 -1.35 6.26 7.25
N PHE A 78 -1.80 6.58 6.03
CA PHE A 78 -3.16 7.09 5.73
C PHE A 78 -4.13 6.00 5.25
N LEU A 79 -3.62 4.79 5.00
CA LEU A 79 -4.43 3.68 4.54
C LEU A 79 -5.08 2.95 5.73
N PRO A 80 -6.35 2.51 5.58
CA PRO A 80 -6.98 1.68 6.60
C PRO A 80 -6.24 0.34 6.76
N PRO A 81 -6.33 -0.29 7.95
CA PRO A 81 -5.67 -1.57 8.21
C PRO A 81 -6.10 -2.63 7.19
N GLY A 82 -5.12 -3.33 6.62
CA GLY A 82 -5.31 -4.29 5.52
C GLY A 82 -5.00 -3.72 4.13
N TYR A 83 -4.85 -2.40 4.01
CA TYR A 83 -4.33 -1.75 2.82
C TYR A 83 -2.88 -1.34 3.01
N ARG A 84 -2.00 -1.76 2.10
CA ARG A 84 -0.57 -1.42 2.14
C ARG A 84 -0.03 -1.27 0.73
N ILE A 85 0.76 -0.25 0.47
CA ILE A 85 1.51 -0.02 -0.76
C ILE A 85 3.00 -0.13 -0.49
N GLU A 86 3.70 -0.91 -1.31
CA GLU A 86 5.15 -1.10 -1.24
C GLU A 86 5.74 -1.00 -2.64
N CYS A 87 6.86 -0.31 -2.79
CA CYS A 87 7.69 -0.40 -3.99
C CYS A 87 8.54 -1.66 -3.94
N SER A 88 8.63 -2.40 -5.04
CA SER A 88 9.55 -3.52 -5.17
C SER A 88 10.99 -3.01 -5.18
N SER A 89 11.80 -3.48 -4.25
CA SER A 89 13.25 -3.24 -4.21
C SER A 89 14.03 -4.17 -5.13
N ASP A 90 13.34 -5.04 -5.87
CA ASP A 90 13.95 -6.02 -6.76
C ASP A 90 14.68 -5.31 -7.91
N PRO A 91 16.00 -5.49 -8.06
CA PRO A 91 16.78 -4.85 -9.12
C PRO A 91 16.38 -5.33 -10.52
N ASN A 92 15.69 -6.47 -10.63
CA ASN A 92 15.15 -6.99 -11.88
C ASN A 92 13.78 -6.38 -12.24
N GLU A 93 13.05 -5.82 -11.27
CA GLU A 93 11.73 -5.21 -11.47
C GLU A 93 11.54 -3.93 -10.61
N PRO A 94 12.34 -2.87 -10.87
CA PRO A 94 12.36 -1.65 -10.05
C PRO A 94 11.09 -0.80 -10.12
N ASP A 95 10.15 -1.18 -10.98
CA ASP A 95 8.93 -0.44 -11.32
C ASP A 95 7.66 -1.18 -10.88
N ILE A 96 7.80 -2.23 -10.06
CA ILE A 96 6.65 -2.92 -9.47
C ILE A 96 6.24 -2.27 -8.15
N ILE A 97 4.93 -2.11 -8.00
CA ILE A 97 4.25 -1.56 -6.84
C ILE A 97 3.30 -2.63 -6.34
N LYS A 98 3.57 -3.13 -5.16
CA LYS A 98 2.78 -4.14 -4.48
C LYS A 98 1.70 -3.47 -3.63
N VAL A 99 0.45 -3.71 -3.97
CA VAL A 99 -0.73 -3.26 -3.23
C VAL A 99 -1.33 -4.46 -2.50
N THR A 100 -1.18 -4.48 -1.19
CA THR A 100 -1.92 -5.40 -0.31
C THR A 100 -3.29 -4.80 -0.06
N THR A 101 -4.34 -5.56 -0.34
CA THR A 101 -5.74 -5.22 -0.02
C THR A 101 -6.34 -6.37 0.79
N PRO A 102 -7.43 -6.16 1.55
CA PRO A 102 -8.13 -7.27 2.21
C PRO A 102 -8.65 -8.34 1.23
N SER A 103 -8.76 -8.03 -0.07
CA SER A 103 -9.12 -8.97 -1.13
C SER A 103 -7.94 -9.78 -1.66
N GLY A 104 -6.69 -9.41 -1.33
CA GLY A 104 -5.47 -10.07 -1.78
C GLY A 104 -4.33 -9.10 -2.09
N ILE A 105 -3.18 -9.65 -2.48
CA ILE A 105 -1.99 -8.89 -2.89
C ILE A 105 -2.00 -8.73 -4.41
N THR A 106 -1.91 -7.49 -4.89
CA THR A 106 -1.82 -7.12 -6.31
C THR A 106 -0.46 -6.51 -6.61
N HIS A 107 0.21 -6.94 -7.67
CA HIS A 107 1.45 -6.31 -8.16
C HIS A 107 1.13 -5.48 -9.40
N LYS A 108 1.41 -4.17 -9.37
CA LYS A 108 1.18 -3.22 -10.47
C LYS A 108 2.50 -2.70 -11.02
N ARG A 109 2.62 -2.52 -12.33
CA ARG A 109 3.82 -1.97 -12.97
C ARG A 109 3.52 -0.55 -13.48
N THR A 110 4.29 0.45 -13.06
CA THR A 110 4.07 1.87 -13.37
C THR A 110 4.42 2.28 -14.81
N SER A 111 5.14 1.46 -15.56
CA SER A 111 5.76 1.81 -16.86
C SER A 111 5.10 1.27 -18.14
N ARG A 112 3.94 0.58 -18.10
CA ARG A 112 3.25 0.10 -19.33
C ARG A 112 1.73 0.29 -19.30
N PRO A 113 1.10 0.73 -20.41
CA PRO A 113 -0.35 0.60 -20.55
C PRO A 113 -0.70 -0.88 -20.50
N ALA A 114 -1.70 -1.22 -19.69
CA ALA A 114 -2.15 -2.57 -19.38
C ALA A 114 -2.23 -3.47 -20.62
N GLY A 115 -1.22 -4.32 -20.81
CA GLY A 115 -1.33 -5.52 -21.61
C GLY A 115 -1.52 -6.69 -20.65
N ASN A 116 -2.77 -7.10 -20.45
CA ASN A 116 -3.21 -8.41 -19.94
C ASN A 116 -2.11 -9.27 -19.29
N THR A 117 -1.82 -9.04 -18.01
CA THR A 117 -1.21 -10.08 -17.16
C THR A 117 -2.27 -10.50 -16.14
N PRO A 118 -2.62 -11.79 -16.06
CA PRO A 118 -3.66 -12.23 -15.14
C PRO A 118 -3.27 -11.81 -13.72
N ASN A 119 -4.24 -11.21 -13.02
CA ASN A 119 -4.24 -11.03 -11.58
C ASN A 119 -3.63 -12.27 -10.92
N THR A 120 -2.33 -12.25 -10.65
CA THR A 120 -1.71 -13.30 -9.86
C THR A 120 -1.98 -12.87 -8.43
N VAL A 121 -3.22 -13.11 -8.00
CA VAL A 121 -3.58 -13.16 -6.58
C VAL A 121 -2.70 -14.26 -6.04
N VAL A 122 -1.51 -13.92 -5.54
CA VAL A 122 -0.66 -14.88 -4.84
C VAL A 122 -1.45 -15.30 -3.59
N PRO A 123 -1.97 -16.54 -3.52
CA PRO A 123 -2.68 -16.98 -2.33
C PRO A 123 -1.68 -16.97 -1.15
N PRO A 124 -2.14 -16.72 0.08
CA PRO A 124 -1.27 -16.87 1.25
C PRO A 124 -0.68 -18.28 1.27
N PRO A 125 0.60 -18.44 1.65
CA PRO A 125 1.25 -19.75 1.69
C PRO A 125 0.43 -20.71 2.58
N PRO A 126 0.19 -21.97 2.16
CA PRO A 126 -0.55 -22.92 2.96
C PRO A 126 0.20 -23.21 4.28
N PRO A 127 -0.53 -23.46 5.39
CA PRO A 127 0.11 -23.84 6.65
C PRO A 127 0.87 -25.17 6.47
N PRO A 128 1.99 -25.37 7.18
CA PRO A 128 2.75 -26.61 7.13
C PRO A 128 1.82 -27.77 7.50
N SER A 129 1.67 -28.71 6.58
CA SER A 129 0.83 -29.89 6.78
C SER A 129 1.38 -30.70 7.96
N MET A 130 0.66 -30.68 9.09
CA MET A 130 0.85 -31.55 10.25
C MET A 130 0.49 -33.01 9.89
N GLN A 131 1.17 -33.61 8.92
CA GLN A 131 1.02 -35.03 8.58
C GLN A 131 2.34 -35.82 8.63
N GLN A 132 3.46 -35.19 8.98
CA GLN A 132 4.73 -35.90 9.17
C GLN A 132 4.77 -36.72 10.47
N GLN A 133 3.89 -36.49 11.45
CA GLN A 133 4.03 -37.11 12.79
C GLN A 133 3.32 -38.46 12.98
N ARG A 134 2.92 -39.13 11.89
CA ARG A 134 2.28 -40.47 11.95
C ARG A 134 3.04 -41.56 11.18
N ARG A 135 4.29 -41.30 10.77
CA ARG A 135 5.15 -42.26 10.06
C ARG A 135 6.46 -42.61 10.77
N GLU A 136 6.66 -42.14 12.00
CA GLU A 136 7.84 -42.44 12.83
C GLU A 136 7.52 -43.35 14.03
N GLN A 137 6.45 -44.14 13.95
CA GLN A 137 6.09 -45.14 14.98
C GLN A 137 6.07 -46.58 14.47
N GLU A 138 6.66 -46.85 13.31
CA GLU A 138 6.91 -48.24 12.85
C GLU A 138 8.40 -48.59 12.95
#